data_AF-A0A6N7L3X0-F1
#
_entry.id   AF-A0A6N7L3X0-F1
#
_cell.length_a   1.000
_cell.length_b   1.000
_cell.length_c   1.000
_cell.angle_alpha   90.00
_cell.angle_beta   90.00
_cell.angle_gamma   90.00
#
_symmetry.space_group_name_H-M   'P 1'
#
loop_
_entity.id
_entity.type
_entity.pdbx_description
1 polymer ?
#
loop_
_entity_poly.entity_id
_entity_poly.type
_entity_poly.pdbx_seq_one_letter_code
_entity_poly.pdbx_strand_id
1 'polypeptide(L)'
;MNGTLSENASGHDSANRLPADAAPGSGVTLETGTLLTRAMLTKEQMSSLLPQLARDELYELGNWLRDAADDRLEQELLQVLRAMCARCPDQAGGTAASVEFVTNANYSDGVYWDEETLWLHGTDGREWQYEAPEQQDDSADALDARFRDLLAAYSRLDRPKHNSNLTVNLSTGTFEVTPP
;
A
#
# COMPACT_ATOMS: atom_id res chain seq x y z
N MET A 1 -24.22 -15.08 -64.55
CA MET A 1 -23.46 -15.83 -65.58
C MET A 1 -22.30 -16.50 -64.89
N ASN A 2 -22.15 -17.82 -65.11
CA ASN A 2 -20.91 -18.62 -65.21
C ASN A 2 -19.84 -18.46 -64.11
N GLY A 3 -19.21 -19.49 -63.56
CA GLY A 3 -19.08 -20.88 -63.97
C GLY A 3 -17.94 -21.50 -63.13
N THR A 4 -18.02 -22.81 -62.96
CA THR A 4 -17.10 -23.72 -62.26
C THR A 4 -15.71 -23.82 -62.91
N LEU A 5 -14.67 -24.13 -62.12
CA LEU A 5 -13.49 -25.01 -62.38
C LEU A 5 -12.41 -24.68 -61.31
N SER A 6 -12.19 -25.51 -60.28
CA SER A 6 -11.30 -26.69 -60.25
C SER A 6 -9.86 -26.41 -60.68
N GLU A 7 -8.91 -26.49 -59.74
CA GLU A 7 -7.82 -27.48 -59.84
C GLU A 7 -7.11 -27.71 -58.49
N ASN A 8 -6.84 -29.00 -58.25
CA ASN A 8 -6.14 -29.61 -57.12
C ASN A 8 -4.63 -29.69 -57.40
N ALA A 9 -3.81 -29.64 -56.34
CA ALA A 9 -2.61 -30.49 -56.16
C ALA A 9 -2.21 -30.44 -54.67
N SER A 10 -2.42 -31.46 -53.84
CA SER A 10 -1.81 -32.81 -53.77
C SER A 10 -0.52 -32.87 -52.93
N GLY A 11 -0.54 -33.75 -51.92
CA GLY A 11 0.61 -34.21 -51.12
C GLY A 11 0.30 -34.24 -49.60
N HIS A 12 -0.55 -35.13 -49.08
CA HIS A 12 -0.22 -36.49 -48.58
C HIS A 12 1.04 -36.54 -47.68
N ASP A 13 0.89 -36.74 -46.36
CA ASP A 13 1.03 -38.07 -45.77
C ASP A 13 0.48 -38.12 -44.32
N SER A 14 -0.05 -39.28 -43.93
CA SER A 14 -0.70 -39.59 -42.66
C SER A 14 0.20 -40.45 -41.79
N ALA A 15 0.38 -40.10 -40.51
CA ALA A 15 0.69 -41.07 -39.45
C ALA A 15 0.39 -40.43 -38.09
N ASN A 16 -0.73 -40.76 -37.44
CA ASN A 16 -0.89 -41.92 -36.56
C ASN A 16 0.01 -41.86 -35.30
N ARG A 17 -0.54 -41.39 -34.17
CA ARG A 17 -0.24 -41.91 -32.83
C ARG A 17 -1.25 -41.38 -31.80
N LEU A 18 -2.09 -42.30 -31.32
CA LEU A 18 -2.83 -42.22 -30.05
C LEU A 18 -1.95 -42.84 -28.92
N PRO A 19 -2.33 -42.70 -27.63
CA PRO A 19 -1.45 -42.34 -26.51
C PRO A 19 -0.93 -43.56 -25.73
N ALA A 20 0.16 -43.38 -24.97
CA ALA A 20 0.51 -44.24 -23.85
C ALA A 20 1.45 -43.53 -22.86
N ASP A 21 1.02 -43.54 -21.60
CA ASP A 21 1.79 -43.63 -20.34
C ASP A 21 3.17 -42.97 -20.22
N ALA A 22 3.25 -41.99 -19.30
CA ALA A 22 4.40 -41.87 -18.41
C ALA A 22 3.91 -41.50 -16.99
N ALA A 23 4.33 -42.33 -16.05
CA ALA A 23 3.98 -42.35 -14.63
C ALA A 23 4.69 -41.21 -13.82
N PRO A 24 4.48 -41.11 -12.49
CA PRO A 24 4.49 -39.86 -11.74
C PRO A 24 5.90 -39.36 -11.43
N GLY A 25 6.20 -38.14 -11.86
CA GLY A 25 7.38 -37.41 -11.39
C GLY A 25 7.07 -36.76 -10.06
N SER A 26 7.62 -37.32 -8.98
CA SER A 26 7.77 -36.67 -7.68
C SER A 26 8.46 -35.31 -7.87
N GLY A 27 7.66 -34.25 -7.84
CA GLY A 27 8.10 -32.89 -7.62
C GLY A 27 7.32 -32.37 -6.42
N VAL A 28 7.71 -32.78 -5.21
CA VAL A 28 7.33 -32.03 -4.02
C VAL A 28 8.12 -30.73 -4.11
N THR A 29 7.52 -29.75 -4.78
CA THR A 29 7.96 -28.36 -4.72
C THR A 29 8.01 -27.99 -3.25
N LEU A 30 9.18 -27.55 -2.77
CA LEU A 30 9.34 -26.98 -1.44
C LEU A 30 8.39 -25.78 -1.31
N GLU A 31 7.18 -26.00 -0.82
CA GLU A 31 6.30 -24.96 -0.26
C GLU A 31 6.80 -24.57 1.14
N THR A 32 8.08 -24.20 1.26
CA THR A 32 8.64 -23.64 2.49
C THR A 32 8.65 -22.11 2.49
N GLY A 33 8.11 -21.49 1.43
CA GLY A 33 8.12 -20.03 1.23
C GLY A 33 6.94 -19.27 1.84
N THR A 34 5.94 -19.94 2.42
CA THR A 34 4.62 -19.31 2.69
C THR A 34 4.12 -19.43 4.14
N LEU A 35 4.97 -19.85 5.08
CA LEU A 35 4.62 -19.91 6.51
C LEU A 35 5.35 -18.87 7.38
N LEU A 36 6.03 -17.90 6.78
CA LEU A 36 6.64 -16.77 7.49
C LEU A 36 5.70 -15.55 7.60
N THR A 37 4.50 -15.62 7.03
CA THR A 37 3.60 -14.47 6.90
C THR A 37 2.64 -14.26 8.09
N ARG A 38 2.66 -15.12 9.13
CA ARG A 38 1.77 -14.95 10.30
C ARG A 38 2.33 -15.38 11.64
N ALA A 39 3.59 -15.84 11.70
CA ALA A 39 4.29 -16.00 12.96
C ALA A 39 5.03 -14.69 13.21
N MET A 40 4.56 -13.88 14.16
CA MET A 40 5.44 -12.90 14.79
C MET A 40 6.62 -13.70 15.35
N LEU A 41 7.76 -13.66 14.68
CA LEU A 41 9.00 -14.12 15.27
C LEU A 41 9.23 -13.23 16.50
N THR A 42 9.02 -13.78 17.69
CA THR A 42 9.26 -13.05 18.93
C THR A 42 10.73 -12.64 18.97
N LYS A 43 11.07 -11.61 19.75
CA LYS A 43 12.47 -11.21 19.96
C LYS A 43 13.35 -12.40 20.35
N GLU A 44 12.81 -13.33 21.16
CA GLU A 44 13.52 -14.53 21.60
C GLU A 44 13.78 -15.50 20.44
N GLN A 45 12.78 -15.75 19.60
CA GLN A 45 12.93 -16.60 18.41
C GLN A 45 13.94 -15.99 17.44
N MET A 46 13.87 -14.68 17.21
CA MET A 46 14.80 -13.98 16.33
C MET A 46 16.23 -14.02 16.89
N SER A 47 16.39 -13.78 18.19
CA SER A 47 17.71 -13.79 18.87
C SER A 47 18.44 -15.13 18.73
N SER A 48 17.71 -16.24 18.63
CA SER A 48 18.30 -17.58 18.40
C SER A 48 18.76 -17.82 16.95
N LEU A 49 18.16 -17.10 15.99
CA LEU A 49 18.47 -17.21 14.56
C LEU A 49 19.58 -16.25 14.13
N LEU A 50 19.70 -15.07 14.76
CA LEU A 50 20.69 -14.05 14.39
C LEU A 50 22.14 -14.56 14.32
N PRO A 51 22.65 -15.42 15.23
CA PRO A 51 24.03 -15.91 15.16
C PRO A 51 24.29 -16.88 13.99
N GLN A 52 23.23 -17.40 13.37
CA GLN A 52 23.31 -18.39 12.28
C GLN A 52 23.30 -17.72 10.90
N LEU A 53 22.91 -16.45 10.82
CA LEU A 53 22.86 -15.68 9.59
C LEU A 53 24.23 -15.09 9.26
N ALA A 54 24.59 -15.14 7.99
CA ALA A 54 25.73 -14.39 7.48
C ALA A 54 25.45 -12.88 7.59
N ARG A 55 26.52 -12.08 7.56
CA ARG A 55 26.42 -10.62 7.70
C ARG A 55 25.52 -9.99 6.63
N ASP A 56 25.60 -10.45 5.39
CA ASP A 56 24.79 -9.90 4.30
C ASP A 56 23.30 -10.26 4.46
N GLU A 57 23.01 -11.48 4.91
CA GLU A 57 21.65 -11.92 5.24
C GLU A 57 21.04 -11.10 6.39
N LEU A 58 21.86 -10.68 7.37
CA LEU A 58 21.41 -9.77 8.44
C LEU A 58 21.05 -8.38 7.91
N TYR A 59 21.78 -7.87 6.92
CA TYR A 59 21.44 -6.60 6.28
C TYR A 59 20.17 -6.71 5.45
N GLU A 60 20.01 -7.78 4.68
CA GLU A 60 18.80 -8.04 3.90
C GLU A 60 17.57 -8.16 4.81
N LEU A 61 17.68 -8.91 5.91
CA LEU A 61 16.62 -9.00 6.92
C LEU A 61 16.30 -7.64 7.54
N GLY A 62 17.32 -6.85 7.86
CA GLY A 62 17.15 -5.50 8.42
C GLY A 62 16.42 -4.55 7.46
N ASN A 63 16.78 -4.58 6.19
CA ASN A 63 16.11 -3.79 5.15
C ASN A 63 14.67 -4.25 4.96
N TRP A 64 14.43 -5.56 4.86
CA TRP A 64 13.09 -6.10 4.73
C TRP A 64 12.18 -5.74 5.91
N LEU A 65 12.70 -5.83 7.15
CA LEU A 65 11.94 -5.44 8.35
C LEU A 65 11.62 -3.94 8.36
N ARG A 66 12.53 -3.11 7.85
CA ARG A 66 12.31 -1.67 7.70
C ARG A 66 11.21 -1.40 6.69
N ASP A 67 11.33 -1.94 5.48
CA ASP A 67 10.33 -1.78 4.42
C ASP A 67 8.94 -2.25 4.89
N ALA A 68 8.89 -3.39 5.59
CA ALA A 68 7.65 -3.91 6.17
C ALA A 68 7.07 -3.00 7.28
N ALA A 69 7.92 -2.34 8.07
CA ALA A 69 7.47 -1.37 9.08
C ALA A 69 6.94 -0.09 8.43
N ASP A 70 7.59 0.36 7.35
CA ASP A 70 7.20 1.53 6.56
C ASP A 70 5.84 1.28 5.87
N ASP A 71 5.68 0.14 5.20
CA ASP A 71 4.40 -0.32 4.63
C ASP A 71 3.29 -0.39 5.69
N ARG A 72 3.63 -0.88 6.89
CA ARG A 72 2.67 -0.99 7.99
C ARG A 72 2.22 0.38 8.48
N LEU A 73 3.14 1.32 8.58
CA LEU A 73 2.86 2.71 8.97
C LEU A 73 1.90 3.37 7.98
N GLU A 74 2.17 3.27 6.68
CA GLU A 74 1.30 3.80 5.63
C GLU A 74 -0.12 3.19 5.69
N GLN A 75 -0.21 1.86 5.87
CA GLN A 75 -1.49 1.17 6.00
C GLN A 75 -2.29 1.61 7.23
N GLU A 76 -1.63 1.80 8.37
CA GLU A 76 -2.28 2.27 9.60
C GLU A 76 -2.76 3.72 9.45
N LEU A 77 -1.93 4.60 8.88
CA LEU A 77 -2.31 5.99 8.61
C LEU A 77 -3.51 6.05 7.66
N LEU A 78 -3.48 5.30 6.56
CA LEU A 78 -4.59 5.21 5.61
C LEU A 78 -5.90 4.75 6.27
N GLN A 79 -5.84 3.76 7.16
CA GLN A 79 -7.02 3.28 7.88
C GLN A 79 -7.60 4.36 8.80
N VAL A 80 -6.74 5.10 9.49
CA VAL A 80 -7.16 6.22 10.34
C VAL A 80 -7.78 7.33 9.50
N LEU A 81 -7.18 7.72 8.38
CA LEU A 81 -7.73 8.74 7.48
C LEU A 81 -9.11 8.35 6.93
N ARG A 82 -9.29 7.09 6.51
CA ARG A 82 -10.60 6.57 6.10
C ARG A 82 -11.63 6.64 7.23
N ALA A 83 -11.22 6.30 8.45
CA ALA A 83 -12.10 6.36 9.62
C ALA A 83 -12.48 7.81 9.97
N MET A 84 -11.54 8.75 9.91
CA MET A 84 -11.81 10.18 10.11
C MET A 84 -12.79 10.70 9.05
N CYS A 85 -12.53 10.42 7.77
CA CYS A 85 -13.40 10.84 6.67
C CYS A 85 -14.81 10.24 6.77
N ALA A 86 -14.95 8.99 7.20
CA ALA A 86 -16.26 8.36 7.40
C ALA A 86 -17.08 9.00 8.54
N ARG A 87 -16.43 9.69 9.48
CA ARG A 87 -17.07 10.41 10.58
C ARG A 87 -17.41 11.85 10.25
N CYS A 88 -16.84 12.40 9.17
CA CYS A 88 -17.19 13.73 8.68
C CYS A 88 -18.42 13.61 7.80
N PRO A 89 -19.62 14.05 8.23
CA PRO A 89 -20.78 14.07 7.35
C PRO A 89 -20.46 14.93 6.12
N ASP A 90 -21.02 14.59 4.96
CA ASP A 90 -20.85 15.28 3.67
C ASP A 90 -21.09 16.81 3.78
N GLN A 91 -20.11 17.57 4.29
CA GLN A 91 -20.22 19.02 4.46
C GLN A 91 -20.31 19.72 3.08
N ALA A 92 -19.82 19.06 2.03
CA ALA A 92 -19.90 19.49 0.63
C ALA A 92 -20.85 18.62 -0.24
N GLY A 93 -21.58 17.66 0.35
CA GLY A 93 -22.47 16.75 -0.39
C GLY A 93 -21.77 15.62 -1.15
N GLY A 94 -20.50 15.30 -0.83
CA GLY A 94 -19.71 14.33 -1.58
C GLY A 94 -18.69 13.58 -0.73
N THR A 95 -18.45 12.31 -1.10
CA THR A 95 -17.46 11.43 -0.47
C THR A 95 -16.04 11.84 -0.86
N ALA A 96 -15.16 11.97 0.14
CA ALA A 96 -13.74 12.23 -0.09
C ALA A 96 -13.07 11.08 -0.86
N ALA A 97 -12.38 11.42 -1.95
CA ALA A 97 -11.57 10.52 -2.77
C ALA A 97 -10.09 10.51 -2.33
N SER A 98 -9.57 11.68 -1.94
CA SER A 98 -8.21 11.83 -1.43
C SER A 98 -8.13 12.89 -0.33
N VAL A 99 -7.02 12.84 0.39
CA VAL A 99 -6.66 13.74 1.47
C VAL A 99 -5.33 14.40 1.12
N GLU A 100 -5.23 15.70 1.26
CA GLU A 100 -4.01 16.46 1.02
C GLU A 100 -3.53 17.17 2.30
N PHE A 101 -2.24 17.06 2.55
CA PHE A 101 -1.52 17.75 3.62
C PHE A 101 -0.56 18.75 3.00
N VAL A 102 -0.42 19.90 3.62
CA VAL A 102 0.63 20.88 3.31
C VAL A 102 1.75 20.78 4.33
N THR A 103 2.92 21.34 4.03
CA THR A 103 3.98 21.42 5.04
C THR A 103 3.83 22.63 5.94
N ASN A 104 4.10 22.44 7.23
CA ASN A 104 4.27 23.53 8.19
C ASN A 104 5.77 23.73 8.49
N ALA A 105 6.25 24.95 8.29
CA ALA A 105 7.68 25.31 8.43
C ALA A 105 8.04 25.79 9.85
N ASN A 106 7.08 25.89 10.75
CA ASN A 106 7.24 26.59 12.03
C ASN A 106 7.81 25.71 13.16
N TYR A 107 8.14 24.45 12.88
CA TYR A 107 8.73 23.56 13.88
C TYR A 107 10.25 23.78 14.00
N SER A 108 10.76 23.84 15.23
CA SER A 108 12.17 24.12 15.52
C SER A 108 13.11 22.96 15.19
N ASP A 109 12.56 21.77 14.98
CA ASP A 109 13.26 20.51 14.76
C ASP A 109 13.15 19.97 13.33
N GLY A 110 12.41 20.65 12.44
CA GLY A 110 12.32 20.27 11.02
C GLY A 110 11.09 20.80 10.29
N VAL A 111 10.91 20.32 9.05
CA VAL A 111 9.67 20.52 8.28
C VAL A 111 8.85 19.24 8.45
N TYR A 112 7.56 19.40 8.74
CA TYR A 112 6.62 18.30 8.94
C TYR A 112 5.35 18.53 8.11
N TRP A 113 4.62 17.45 7.85
CA TRP A 113 3.25 17.55 7.33
C TRP A 113 2.38 18.20 8.40
N ASP A 114 1.58 19.18 8.01
CA ASP A 114 0.72 19.93 8.92
C ASP A 114 -0.48 19.06 9.32
N GLU A 115 -0.58 18.76 10.62
CA GLU A 115 -1.71 17.99 11.17
C GLU A 115 -3.00 18.83 11.29
N GLU A 116 -2.89 20.16 11.27
CA GLU A 116 -4.03 21.07 11.42
C GLU A 116 -4.67 21.45 10.08
N THR A 117 -3.88 21.42 8.99
CA THR A 117 -4.33 21.82 7.66
C THR A 117 -4.48 20.61 6.75
N LEU A 118 -5.67 20.02 6.79
CA LEU A 118 -6.05 18.85 6.01
C LEU A 118 -7.11 19.20 4.96
N TRP A 119 -6.80 19.01 3.69
CA TRP A 119 -7.74 19.23 2.58
C TRP A 119 -8.31 17.91 2.09
N LEU A 120 -9.62 17.88 1.85
CA LEU A 120 -10.34 16.75 1.29
C LEU A 120 -10.73 17.07 -0.15
N HIS A 121 -10.48 16.10 -1.02
CA HIS A 121 -10.79 16.18 -2.45
C HIS A 121 -11.87 15.16 -2.77
N GLY A 122 -13.05 15.61 -3.16
CA GLY A 122 -14.21 14.78 -3.46
C GLY A 122 -14.12 14.08 -4.81
N THR A 123 -14.85 12.97 -4.97
CA THR A 123 -14.98 12.28 -6.27
C THR A 123 -15.62 13.14 -7.36
N ASP A 124 -16.33 14.21 -6.96
CA ASP A 124 -16.96 15.19 -7.83
C ASP A 124 -16.05 16.36 -8.21
N GLY A 125 -14.79 16.36 -7.75
CA GLY A 125 -13.80 17.40 -8.00
C GLY A 125 -13.93 18.63 -7.10
N ARG A 126 -14.76 18.59 -6.05
CA ARG A 126 -14.80 19.64 -5.04
C ARG A 126 -13.69 19.46 -4.02
N GLU A 127 -13.23 20.57 -3.46
CA GLU A 127 -12.21 20.60 -2.43
C GLU A 127 -12.77 21.34 -1.20
N TRP A 128 -12.50 20.82 0.00
CA TRP A 128 -12.87 21.46 1.26
C TRP A 128 -11.88 21.10 2.35
N GLN A 129 -11.73 21.97 3.35
CA GLN A 129 -10.89 21.66 4.50
C GLN A 129 -11.63 20.69 5.43
N TYR A 130 -10.93 19.70 5.97
CA TYR A 130 -11.46 18.81 6.99
C TYR A 130 -11.75 19.62 8.26
N GLU A 131 -12.98 19.53 8.71
CA GLU A 131 -13.41 20.04 10.01
C GLU A 131 -13.77 18.85 10.89
N ALA A 132 -13.17 18.77 12.08
CA ALA A 132 -13.52 17.74 13.04
C ALA A 132 -15.02 17.86 13.40
N PRO A 133 -15.76 16.75 13.53
CA PRO A 133 -17.17 16.79 13.91
C PRO A 133 -17.37 17.55 15.23
N GLU A 134 -18.43 18.37 15.31
CA GLU A 134 -18.74 19.14 16.53
C GLU A 134 -18.97 18.26 17.77
N GLN A 135 -19.47 17.03 17.56
CA GLN A 135 -19.64 16.04 18.62
C GLN A 135 -18.39 15.16 18.68
N GLN A 136 -17.50 15.50 19.60
CA GLN A 136 -16.38 14.66 19.99
C GLN A 136 -16.79 13.70 21.11
N ASP A 137 -16.42 12.44 20.95
CA ASP A 137 -16.50 11.40 21.98
C ASP A 137 -15.09 10.82 22.19
N ASP A 138 -14.90 10.02 23.24
CA ASP A 138 -13.60 9.42 23.57
C ASP A 138 -12.98 8.65 22.39
N SER A 139 -13.79 8.14 21.47
CA SER A 139 -13.31 7.42 20.28
C SER A 139 -12.82 8.36 19.18
N ALA A 140 -13.39 9.54 19.05
CA ALA A 140 -12.91 10.59 18.15
C ALA A 140 -11.56 11.12 18.63
N ASP A 141 -11.42 11.39 19.93
CA ASP A 141 -10.17 11.89 20.52
C ASP A 141 -9.04 10.87 20.39
N ALA A 142 -9.33 9.58 20.63
CA ALA A 142 -8.36 8.51 20.43
C ALA A 142 -7.95 8.36 18.96
N LEU A 143 -8.87 8.57 18.03
CA LEU A 143 -8.58 8.52 16.59
C LEU A 143 -7.71 9.71 16.16
N ASP A 144 -8.02 10.91 16.64
CA ASP A 144 -7.24 12.12 16.37
C ASP A 144 -5.82 12.03 16.93
N ALA A 145 -5.67 11.56 18.18
CA ALA A 145 -4.36 11.32 18.76
C ALA A 145 -3.56 10.29 17.95
N ARG A 146 -4.20 9.19 17.52
CA ARG A 146 -3.56 8.17 16.69
C ARG A 146 -3.17 8.71 15.31
N PHE A 147 -4.00 9.57 14.73
CA PHE A 147 -3.71 10.26 13.48
C PHE A 147 -2.43 11.08 13.58
N ARG A 148 -2.34 11.98 14.57
CA ARG A 148 -1.16 12.84 14.79
C ARG A 148 0.11 12.03 14.99
N ASP A 149 0.06 10.99 15.83
CA ASP A 149 1.19 10.10 16.08
C ASP A 149 1.71 9.43 14.79
N LEU A 150 0.79 8.91 13.97
CA LEU A 150 1.14 8.24 12.71
C LEU A 150 1.64 9.22 11.65
N LEU A 151 1.03 10.41 11.53
CA LEU A 151 1.49 11.44 10.59
C LEU A 151 2.89 11.97 10.97
N ALA A 152 3.14 12.15 12.27
CA ALA A 152 4.47 12.53 12.77
C ALA A 152 5.50 11.43 12.52
N ALA A 153 5.13 10.15 12.69
CA ALA A 153 5.99 9.03 12.33
C ALA A 153 6.27 8.98 10.83
N TYR A 154 5.24 9.18 10.00
CA TYR A 154 5.37 9.21 8.54
C TYR A 154 6.27 10.35 8.08
N SER A 155 6.14 11.54 8.67
CA SER A 155 7.02 12.69 8.40
C SER A 155 8.48 12.42 8.75
N ARG A 156 8.79 11.48 9.66
CA ARG A 156 10.17 11.09 9.97
C ARG A 156 10.71 10.06 8.99
N LEU A 157 9.83 9.18 8.49
CA LEU A 157 10.12 8.21 7.44
C LEU A 157 10.42 8.92 6.12
N ASP A 158 9.45 9.71 5.63
CA ASP A 158 9.56 10.52 4.42
C ASP A 158 9.52 12.00 4.79
N ARG A 159 10.70 12.57 5.03
CA ARG A 159 10.82 13.96 5.48
C ARG A 159 10.41 14.93 4.38
N PRO A 160 9.37 15.74 4.62
CA PRO A 160 8.95 16.70 3.61
C PRO A 160 9.99 17.80 3.38
N LYS A 161 9.98 18.36 2.17
CA LYS A 161 10.63 19.63 1.87
C LYS A 161 9.64 20.76 2.09
N HIS A 162 10.13 21.94 2.46
CA HIS A 162 9.27 23.12 2.59
C HIS A 162 8.47 23.38 1.30
N ASN A 163 7.19 23.72 1.46
CA ASN A 163 6.20 23.94 0.40
C ASN A 163 5.91 22.70 -0.47
N SER A 164 6.06 21.50 0.09
CA SER A 164 5.57 20.27 -0.55
C SER A 164 4.13 20.00 -0.12
N ASN A 165 3.42 19.22 -0.93
CA ASN A 165 2.11 18.69 -0.58
C ASN A 165 2.16 17.15 -0.61
N LEU A 166 1.49 16.51 0.34
CA LEU A 166 1.29 15.06 0.37
C LEU A 166 -0.16 14.78 0.04
N THR A 167 -0.43 14.02 -1.02
CA THR A 167 -1.78 13.55 -1.35
C THR A 167 -1.88 12.05 -1.08
N VAL A 168 -2.91 11.64 -0.35
CA VAL A 168 -3.22 10.24 -0.04
C VAL A 168 -4.52 9.87 -0.71
N ASN A 169 -4.47 8.93 -1.65
CA ASN A 169 -5.67 8.39 -2.28
C ASN A 169 -6.37 7.40 -1.35
N LEU A 170 -7.58 7.72 -0.92
CA LEU A 170 -8.31 6.92 0.06
C LEU A 170 -8.78 5.58 -0.50
N SER A 171 -8.88 5.41 -1.81
CA SER A 171 -9.30 4.14 -2.42
C SER A 171 -8.13 3.18 -2.65
N THR A 172 -7.03 3.67 -3.23
CA THR A 172 -5.87 2.85 -3.60
C THR A 172 -4.86 2.73 -2.46
N GLY A 173 -4.84 3.71 -1.54
CA GLY A 173 -3.80 3.81 -0.53
C GLY A 173 -2.48 4.38 -1.04
N THR A 174 -2.46 4.99 -2.22
CA THR A 174 -1.25 5.60 -2.78
C THR A 174 -0.92 6.91 -2.05
N PHE A 175 0.35 7.09 -1.68
CA PHE A 175 0.92 8.32 -1.14
C PHE A 175 1.74 9.01 -2.23
N GLU A 176 1.41 10.26 -2.55
CA GLU A 176 2.08 11.04 -3.60
C GLU A 176 2.56 12.38 -3.03
N VAL A 177 3.88 12.61 -3.12
CA VAL A 177 4.48 13.89 -2.71
C VAL A 177 4.70 14.77 -3.92
N THR A 178 4.05 15.93 -3.92
CA THR A 178 4.29 16.98 -4.90
C THR A 178 5.35 17.94 -4.37
N PRO A 179 6.49 18.10 -5.06
CA PRO A 179 7.53 19.04 -4.65
C PRO A 179 7.11 20.51 -4.88
N PRO A 180 7.81 21.47 -4.26
CA PRO A 180 7.58 22.90 -4.47
C PRO A 180 7.84 23.39 -5.90
#